data_AF-A0A7C5IIN3-F1
#
_entry.id   AF-A0A7C5IIN3-F1
#
_cell.length_a   1.000
_cell.length_b   1.000
_cell.length_c   1.000
_cell.angle_alpha   90.00
_cell.angle_beta   90.00
_cell.angle_gamma   90.00
#
_symmetry.space_group_name_H-M   'P 1'
#
loop_
_entity.id
_entity.type
_entity.pdbx_description
1 polymer ?
#
loop_
_entity_poly.entity_id
_entity_poly.type
_entity_poly.pdbx_seq_one_letter_code
_entity_poly.pdbx_strand_id
1 'polypeptide(L)'
;MERWSSGRGEREREAVDGLASALAGRRLQAPGLLLLEAARPFHLLIQQALYVAQPFLQPWLGDWIELWAGLMEDDEALARAAASLHRRRA
;
A
#
# COMPACT_ATOMS: atom_id res chain seq x y z
N MET A 1 -25.85 -12.42 7.59
CA MET A 1 -24.98 -11.60 8.46
C MET A 1 -23.72 -11.24 7.66
N GLU A 2 -23.87 -10.51 6.54
CA GLU A 2 -22.85 -10.46 5.45
C GLU A 2 -22.71 -9.06 4.82
N ARG A 3 -22.69 -7.99 5.61
CA ARG A 3 -22.65 -6.61 5.08
C ARG A 3 -21.41 -5.80 5.49
N TRP A 4 -20.48 -6.41 6.20
CA TRP A 4 -19.34 -5.72 6.85
C TRP A 4 -17.98 -6.00 6.20
N SER A 5 -17.87 -6.89 5.21
CA SER A 5 -16.61 -7.19 4.52
C SER A 5 -16.36 -6.37 3.25
N SER A 6 -17.41 -5.99 2.50
CA SER A 6 -17.25 -5.27 1.22
C SER A 6 -16.58 -3.89 1.37
N GLY A 7 -16.90 -3.15 2.44
CA GLY A 7 -16.42 -1.78 2.61
C GLY A 7 -14.92 -1.64 2.94
N ARG A 8 -14.24 -2.72 3.38
CA ARG A 8 -12.81 -2.69 3.68
C ARG A 8 -11.98 -3.01 2.44
N GLY A 9 -12.35 -4.05 1.71
CA GLY A 9 -11.66 -4.44 0.46
C GLY A 9 -11.79 -3.39 -0.65
N GLU A 10 -12.86 -2.59 -0.65
CA GLU A 10 -13.02 -1.49 -1.60
C GLU A 10 -12.03 -0.34 -1.33
N ARG A 11 -11.88 0.07 -0.05
CA ARG A 11 -10.89 1.08 0.36
C ARG A 11 -9.47 0.62 0.13
N GLU A 12 -9.20 -0.66 0.37
CA GLU A 12 -7.89 -1.27 0.13
C GLU A 12 -7.54 -1.24 -1.36
N ARG A 13 -8.49 -1.55 -2.26
CA ARG A 13 -8.30 -1.42 -3.71
C ARG A 13 -8.07 0.03 -4.12
N GLU A 14 -8.87 0.95 -3.59
CA GLU A 14 -8.68 2.39 -3.80
C GLU A 14 -7.29 2.86 -3.35
N ALA A 15 -6.81 2.32 -2.24
CA ALA A 15 -5.50 2.61 -1.71
C ALA A 15 -4.36 2.12 -2.61
N VAL A 16 -4.47 0.86 -3.05
CA VAL A 16 -3.55 0.22 -4.00
C VAL A 16 -3.48 1.02 -5.30
N ASP A 17 -4.64 1.37 -5.88
CA ASP A 17 -4.71 2.10 -7.13
C ASP A 17 -4.22 3.55 -6.98
N GLY A 18 -4.50 4.19 -5.85
CA GLY A 18 -4.01 5.52 -5.51
C GLY A 18 -2.49 5.57 -5.42
N LEU A 19 -1.88 4.60 -4.73
CA LEU A 19 -0.42 4.44 -4.63
C LEU A 19 0.20 4.23 -6.02
N ALA A 20 -0.35 3.31 -6.80
CA ALA A 20 0.14 3.01 -8.13
C ALA A 20 0.04 4.23 -9.06
N SER A 21 -1.05 4.98 -8.97
CA SER A 21 -1.27 6.23 -9.71
C SER A 21 -0.27 7.32 -9.29
N ALA A 22 -0.03 7.50 -7.99
CA ALA A 22 0.93 8.48 -7.48
C ALA A 22 2.37 8.18 -7.90
N LEU A 23 2.77 6.90 -7.86
CA LEU A 23 4.09 6.45 -8.34
C LEU A 23 4.23 6.61 -9.86
N ALA A 24 3.18 6.28 -10.61
CA ALA A 24 3.17 6.46 -12.06
C ALA A 24 3.26 7.94 -12.48
N GLY A 25 2.48 8.82 -11.83
CA GLY A 25 2.49 10.26 -12.09
C GLY A 25 3.84 10.92 -11.82
N ARG A 26 4.66 10.35 -10.93
CA ARG A 26 6.02 10.82 -10.61
C ARG A 26 7.13 10.12 -11.40
N ARG A 27 6.79 9.25 -12.37
CA ARG A 27 7.75 8.39 -13.10
C ARG A 27 8.60 7.50 -12.19
N LEU A 28 8.04 7.13 -11.04
CA LEU A 28 8.67 6.30 -10.01
C LEU A 28 8.22 4.84 -10.10
N GLN A 29 7.78 4.36 -11.27
CA GLN A 29 7.31 2.99 -11.41
C GLN A 29 8.42 1.97 -11.10
N ALA A 30 9.61 2.13 -11.67
CA ALA A 30 10.73 1.23 -11.43
C ALA A 30 11.20 1.21 -9.96
N PRO A 31 11.49 2.36 -9.31
CA PRO A 31 11.87 2.36 -7.90
C PRO A 31 10.72 1.95 -6.98
N GLY A 32 9.47 2.27 -7.33
CA GLY A 32 8.28 1.85 -6.57
C GLY A 32 8.09 0.33 -6.59
N LEU A 33 8.30 -0.32 -7.74
CA LEU A 33 8.24 -1.78 -7.86
C LEU A 33 9.33 -2.45 -7.01
N LEU A 34 10.58 -1.95 -7.11
CA LEU A 34 11.70 -2.47 -6.32
C LEU A 34 11.44 -2.32 -4.81
N LEU A 35 10.89 -1.19 -4.38
CA LEU A 35 10.55 -0.97 -2.98
C LEU A 35 9.47 -1.94 -2.50
N LEU A 36 8.44 -2.19 -3.31
CA LEU A 36 7.37 -3.14 -2.97
C LEU A 36 7.89 -4.58 -2.89
N GLU A 37 8.72 -5.01 -3.84
CA GLU A 37 9.35 -6.33 -3.82
C GLU A 37 10.28 -6.49 -2.62
N ALA A 38 11.07 -5.46 -2.30
CA ALA A 38 11.95 -5.47 -1.14
C ALA A 38 11.20 -5.44 0.19
N ALA A 39 10.05 -4.77 0.27
CA ALA A 39 9.22 -4.67 1.47
C ALA A 39 8.45 -5.97 1.77
N ARG A 40 8.16 -6.78 0.74
CA ARG A 40 7.37 -8.02 0.84
C ARG A 40 7.79 -9.00 1.94
N PRO A 41 9.06 -9.43 2.05
CA PRO A 41 9.50 -10.33 3.12
C PRO A 41 9.40 -9.70 4.52
N PHE A 42 9.30 -8.37 4.61
CA PHE A 42 9.26 -7.63 5.87
C PHE A 42 7.86 -7.08 6.19
N HIS A 43 6.82 -7.43 5.43
CA HIS A 43 5.49 -6.82 5.59
C HIS A 43 4.98 -6.86 7.04
N LEU A 44 5.17 -7.98 7.75
CA LEU A 44 4.77 -8.11 9.16
C LEU A 44 5.52 -7.14 10.09
N LEU A 45 6.83 -6.96 9.88
CA LEU A 45 7.64 -6.04 10.68
C LEU A 45 7.29 -4.59 10.37
N ILE A 46 7.08 -4.28 9.10
CA ILE A 46 6.66 -2.95 8.65
C ILE A 46 5.27 -2.63 9.20
N GLN A 47 4.34 -3.60 9.24
CA GLN A 47 3.01 -3.44 9.81
C GLN A 47 3.07 -3.15 11.32
N GLN A 48 3.89 -3.90 12.07
CA GLN A 48 4.10 -3.62 13.49
C GLN A 48 4.74 -2.24 13.72
N ALA A 49 5.73 -1.87 12.91
CA ALA A 49 6.37 -0.57 12.98
C ALA A 49 5.38 0.57 12.66
N LEU A 50 4.55 0.41 11.60
CA LEU A 50 3.51 1.36 11.23
C LEU A 50 2.48 1.50 12.34
N TYR A 51 2.01 0.42 12.95
CA TYR A 51 1.02 0.49 14.02
C TYR A 51 1.53 1.27 15.24
N VAL A 52 2.82 1.10 15.59
CA VAL A 52 3.45 1.82 16.70
C VAL A 52 3.78 3.27 16.32
N ALA A 53 4.24 3.49 15.08
CA ALA A 53 4.69 4.80 14.61
C ALA A 53 3.55 5.68 14.07
N GLN A 54 2.38 5.12 13.78
CA GLN A 54 1.21 5.81 13.21
C GLN A 54 0.91 7.14 13.91
N PRO A 55 0.74 7.22 15.25
CA PRO A 55 0.40 8.48 15.91
C PRO A 55 1.49 9.56 15.77
N PHE A 56 2.75 9.16 15.60
CA PHE A 56 3.88 10.09 15.47
C PHE A 56 4.10 10.55 14.03
N LEU A 57 3.74 9.70 13.07
CA LEU A 57 3.98 9.92 11.65
C LEU A 57 2.77 10.53 10.93
N GLN A 58 1.56 10.38 11.48
CA GLN A 58 0.32 10.97 10.94
C GLN A 58 0.41 12.49 10.66
N PRO A 59 1.06 13.34 11.49
CA PRO A 59 1.17 14.76 11.20
C PRO A 59 2.02 15.10 9.96
N TRP A 60 2.92 14.20 9.56
CA TRP A 60 3.86 14.43 8.45
C TRP A 60 3.44 13.69 7.18
N LEU A 61 2.94 12.47 7.32
CA LEU A 61 2.55 11.61 6.20
C LEU A 61 1.05 11.67 5.91
N GLY A 62 0.21 12.07 6.86
CA GLY A 62 -1.25 12.16 6.66
C GLY A 62 -1.84 10.86 6.12
N ASP A 63 -2.69 10.97 5.11
CA ASP A 63 -3.40 9.85 4.47
C ASP A 63 -2.46 8.82 3.82
N TRP A 64 -1.20 9.18 3.56
CA TRP A 64 -0.20 8.22 3.07
C TRP A 64 0.06 7.09 4.06
N ILE A 65 -0.10 7.35 5.36
CA ILE A 65 0.13 6.31 6.35
C ILE A 65 -0.98 5.27 6.38
N GLU A 66 -2.23 5.70 6.14
CA GLU A 66 -3.38 4.81 6.02
C GLU A 66 -3.29 3.99 4.74
N LEU A 67 -2.85 4.61 3.64
CA LEU A 67 -2.51 3.93 2.38
C LEU A 67 -1.47 2.83 2.58
N TRP A 68 -0.35 3.13 3.24
CA TRP A 68 0.70 2.14 3.50
C TRP A 68 0.27 1.07 4.51
N ALA A 69 -0.48 1.44 5.55
CA ALA A 69 -0.98 0.50 6.53
C ALA A 69 -1.95 -0.51 5.90
N GLY A 70 -2.86 -0.05 5.04
CA GLY A 70 -3.77 -0.93 4.31
C GLY A 70 -3.04 -1.84 3.32
N LEU A 71 -1.98 -1.34 2.68
CA LEU A 71 -1.15 -2.16 1.79
C LEU A 71 -0.36 -3.25 2.51
N MET A 72 0.06 -2.98 3.75
CA MET A 72 0.86 -3.89 4.57
C MET A 72 0.01 -4.87 5.40
N GLU A 73 -1.31 -4.70 5.39
CA GLU A 73 -2.24 -5.57 6.13
C GLU A 73 -2.32 -6.98 5.53
N ASP A 74 -2.04 -7.13 4.24
CA ASP A 74 -2.06 -8.41 3.50
C ASP A 74 -0.94 -8.48 2.44
N ASP A 75 -0.24 -9.62 2.35
CA ASP A 75 0.74 -9.88 1.28
C ASP A 75 0.08 -9.82 -0.11
N GLU A 76 -1.21 -10.22 -0.21
CA GLU A 76 -1.97 -10.13 -1.45
C GLU A 76 -2.18 -8.68 -1.90
N ALA A 77 -2.37 -7.74 -0.97
CA ALA A 77 -2.51 -6.31 -1.26
C ALA A 77 -1.24 -5.75 -1.90
N LEU A 78 -0.10 -6.09 -1.30
CA LEU A 78 1.23 -5.74 -1.79
C LEU A 78 1.49 -6.31 -3.18
N ALA A 79 1.13 -7.58 -3.39
CA ALA A 79 1.25 -8.26 -4.68
C ALA A 79 0.38 -7.61 -5.76
N ARG A 80 -0.86 -7.22 -5.42
CA ARG A 80 -1.77 -6.50 -6.33
C ARG A 80 -1.24 -5.12 -6.71
N ALA A 81 -0.65 -4.38 -5.77
CA ALA A 81 0.00 -3.11 -6.05
C ALA A 81 1.17 -3.28 -7.00
N ALA A 82 2.07 -4.23 -6.73
CA ALA A 82 3.19 -4.52 -7.62
C ALA A 82 2.71 -4.91 -9.04
N ALA A 83 1.69 -5.78 -9.14
CA ALA A 83 1.11 -6.19 -10.42
C ALA A 83 0.42 -5.03 -11.16
N SER A 84 -0.23 -4.10 -10.45
CA SER A 84 -0.83 -2.91 -11.05
C SER A 84 0.24 -1.95 -11.60
N LEU A 85 1.35 -1.79 -10.87
CA LEU A 85 2.49 -0.98 -11.29
C LEU A 85 3.17 -1.58 -12.52
N HIS A 86 3.33 -2.91 -12.53
CA HIS A 86 3.90 -3.64 -13.65
C HIS A 86 3.08 -3.45 -14.92
N ARG A 87 1.75 -3.54 -14.82
CA ARG A 87 0.82 -3.27 -15.94
C ARG A 87 0.87 -1.84 -16.46
N ARG A 88 1.13 -0.84 -15.61
CA ARG A 88 1.22 0.58 -15.98
C ARG A 88 2.60 0.99 -16.52
N ARG A 89 3.60 0.09 -16.45
CA ARG A 89 4.94 0.28 -17.01
C ARG A 89 5.05 -0.25 -18.46
N ALA A 90 4.29 -1.29 -18.79
CA ALA A 90 4.18 -1.85 -20.13
C ALA A 90 3.42 -0.92 -21.08
#